data_AF-A0A354XJG8-F1
#
_entry.id   AF-A0A354XJG8-F1
#
_cell.length_a   1.000
_cell.length_b   1.000
_cell.length_c   1.000
_cell.angle_alpha   90.00
_cell.angle_beta   90.00
_cell.angle_gamma   90.00
#
_symmetry.space_group_name_H-M   'P 1'
#
loop_
_entity.id
_entity.type
_entity.pdbx_description
1 polymer ?
#
loop_
_entity_poly.entity_id
_entity_poly.type
_entity_poly.pdbx_seq_one_letter_code
_entity_poly.pdbx_strand_id
1 'polypeptide(L)'
;MKRPSLPVNTPQVDCSPPETRTQRRRLRACHECDWVSALPPLNSGEKATCPRCSHVLVKRHRYPAQRSMALALASLVALIVAVSFPFVSFSVSGVGNRIDLSQTATTLIAFHQPIVAIAVMMTIVVLPAVYLVSVVWLQFGLLQSRPMPFSRDIARSLAHLTPWMMADVFIIGALVSLIKVAGMAQIELGISFWAFCLFAILLLMTVQSIDADWMWFSLEGEPLAPEGTLTGTTAASQHVTGCPTCGLINRIQHGKERCVRCHEKLHKRLPHSLQRTWALLFAASIMYIPANLYPIMTTTSLGSSAPSTIVGGVVQLIQMGSWPVAA
;
A
#
# COMPACT_ATOMS: atom_id res chain seq x y z
N MET A 1 -36.02 -18.70 22.50
CA MET A 1 -36.09 -17.26 22.86
C MET A 1 -35.99 -16.42 21.59
N LYS A 2 -37.06 -15.70 21.23
CA LYS A 2 -37.11 -14.81 20.06
C LYS A 2 -36.16 -13.63 20.31
N ARG A 3 -35.20 -13.39 19.40
CA ARG A 3 -34.40 -12.16 19.41
C ARG A 3 -35.31 -10.97 19.08
N PRO A 4 -35.35 -9.90 19.88
CA PRO A 4 -36.04 -8.68 19.48
C PRO A 4 -35.31 -8.06 18.29
N SER A 5 -36.06 -7.71 17.25
CA SER A 5 -35.58 -6.96 16.09
C SER A 5 -35.29 -5.52 16.52
N LEU A 6 -34.01 -5.17 16.64
CA LEU A 6 -33.58 -3.82 16.95
C LEU A 6 -33.52 -2.97 15.66
N PRO A 7 -33.90 -1.68 15.71
CA PRO A 7 -33.88 -0.79 14.55
C PRO A 7 -32.45 -0.55 14.03
N VAL A 8 -32.36 -0.44 12.70
CA VAL A 8 -31.14 -0.54 11.87
C VAL A 8 -30.09 0.56 12.11
N ASN A 9 -30.41 1.62 12.87
CA ASN A 9 -29.55 2.80 13.04
C ASN A 9 -29.15 3.14 14.50
N THR A 10 -29.35 2.23 15.45
CA THR A 10 -28.86 2.46 16.82
C THR A 10 -27.37 2.09 16.90
N PRO A 11 -26.47 2.97 17.40
CA PRO A 11 -25.10 2.56 17.69
C PRO A 11 -25.19 1.41 18.70
N GLN A 12 -24.71 0.23 18.33
CA GLN A 12 -24.60 -0.92 19.24
C GLN A 12 -23.47 -0.65 20.25
N VAL A 13 -23.72 0.30 21.15
CA VAL A 13 -23.09 0.31 22.46
C VAL A 13 -23.70 -0.87 23.19
N ASP A 14 -22.87 -1.82 23.59
CA ASP A 14 -23.29 -2.92 24.44
C ASP A 14 -23.71 -2.35 25.81
N CYS A 15 -25.00 -2.01 25.94
CA CYS A 15 -25.62 -1.46 27.14
C CYS A 15 -25.87 -2.52 28.22
N SER A 16 -25.38 -3.73 28.02
CA SER A 16 -25.49 -4.80 29.01
C SER A 16 -24.79 -4.38 30.32
N PRO A 17 -25.40 -4.63 31.49
CA PRO A 17 -24.79 -4.32 32.78
C PRO A 17 -23.39 -4.97 32.89
N PRO A 18 -22.44 -4.34 33.59
CA PRO A 18 -21.02 -4.73 33.58
C PRO A 18 -20.78 -6.21 33.94
N GLU A 19 -21.69 -6.82 34.70
CA GLU A 19 -21.68 -8.23 35.11
C GLU A 19 -21.92 -9.22 33.94
N THR A 20 -22.48 -8.75 32.82
CA THR A 20 -22.84 -9.58 31.65
C THR A 20 -21.94 -9.41 30.43
N ARG A 21 -20.94 -8.50 30.46
CA ARG A 21 -19.94 -8.30 29.37
C ARG A 21 -18.95 -9.45 29.27
N THR A 22 -19.41 -10.60 28.82
CA THR A 22 -18.66 -11.87 28.85
C THR A 22 -17.96 -12.23 27.54
N GLN A 23 -18.11 -11.46 26.46
CA GLN A 23 -17.33 -11.72 25.25
C GLN A 23 -16.17 -10.74 25.10
N ARG A 24 -15.03 -11.08 25.74
CA ARG A 24 -13.69 -10.53 25.42
C ARG A 24 -13.19 -10.92 24.01
N ARG A 25 -14.09 -11.40 23.14
CA ARG A 25 -13.80 -11.82 21.77
C ARG A 25 -14.08 -10.63 20.84
N ARG A 26 -13.30 -10.49 19.77
CA ARG A 26 -13.51 -9.51 18.70
C ARG A 26 -13.51 -8.04 19.17
N LEU A 27 -12.71 -7.71 20.17
CA LEU A 27 -12.49 -6.30 20.53
C LEU A 27 -11.46 -5.66 19.58
N ARG A 28 -11.72 -4.42 19.16
CA ARG A 28 -10.79 -3.59 18.39
C ARG A 28 -10.67 -2.20 19.03
N ALA A 29 -9.44 -1.68 19.03
CA ALA A 29 -9.16 -0.29 19.36
C ALA A 29 -9.13 0.53 18.07
N CYS A 30 -9.81 1.67 18.03
CA CYS A 30 -9.78 2.57 16.88
C CYS A 30 -8.40 3.23 16.74
N HIS A 31 -7.83 3.23 15.53
CA HIS A 31 -6.53 3.85 15.26
C HIS A 31 -6.53 5.39 15.36
N GLU A 32 -7.68 6.05 15.17
CA GLU A 32 -7.78 7.50 15.25
C GLU A 32 -8.10 8.01 16.67
N CYS A 33 -9.22 7.55 17.24
CA CYS A 33 -9.73 8.09 18.50
C CYS A 33 -9.43 7.20 19.72
N ASP A 34 -8.68 6.11 19.53
CA ASP A 34 -8.26 5.15 20.56
C ASP A 34 -9.42 4.44 21.29
N TRP A 35 -10.64 4.53 20.75
CA TRP A 35 -11.84 3.98 21.37
C TRP A 35 -11.94 2.47 21.22
N VAL A 36 -12.17 1.75 22.33
CA VAL A 36 -12.33 0.28 22.34
C VAL A 36 -13.79 -0.08 22.07
N SER A 37 -14.01 -0.85 21.00
CA SER A 37 -15.33 -1.32 20.58
C SER A 37 -15.32 -2.83 20.37
N ALA A 38 -16.43 -3.48 20.70
CA ALA A 38 -16.68 -4.86 20.28
C ALA A 38 -17.17 -4.86 18.83
N LEU A 39 -16.58 -5.71 17.98
CA LEU A 39 -17.06 -5.89 16.62
C LEU A 39 -18.31 -6.77 16.62
N PRO A 40 -19.40 -6.35 15.97
CA PRO A 40 -20.54 -7.22 15.73
C PRO A 40 -20.17 -8.37 14.78
N PRO A 41 -20.97 -9.46 14.72
CA PRO A 41 -20.81 -10.46 13.67
C PRO A 41 -21.10 -9.81 12.30
N LEU A 42 -20.05 -9.62 11.50
CA LEU A 42 -20.14 -9.04 10.15
C LEU A 42 -20.43 -10.12 9.11
N ASN A 43 -21.42 -9.87 8.25
CA ASN A 43 -21.69 -10.66 7.05
C ASN A 43 -20.78 -10.23 5.88
N SER A 44 -20.80 -11.01 4.80
CA SER A 44 -20.04 -10.70 3.58
C SER A 44 -20.51 -9.39 2.94
N GLY A 45 -19.62 -8.40 2.82
CA GLY A 45 -19.90 -7.08 2.26
C GLY A 45 -20.17 -5.99 3.32
N GLU A 46 -20.29 -6.35 4.59
CA GLU A 46 -20.52 -5.39 5.68
C GLU A 46 -19.22 -4.78 6.20
N LYS A 47 -19.33 -3.60 6.81
CA LYS A 47 -18.22 -2.91 7.47
C LYS A 47 -18.63 -2.50 8.89
N ALA A 48 -17.68 -2.55 9.82
CA ALA A 48 -17.84 -2.02 11.16
C ALA A 48 -17.17 -0.64 11.25
N THR A 49 -17.87 0.34 11.79
CA THR A 49 -17.37 1.70 12.03
C THR A 49 -17.27 1.98 13.52
N CYS A 50 -16.31 2.82 13.91
CA CYS A 50 -16.18 3.28 15.28
C CYS A 50 -17.39 4.15 15.66
N PRO A 51 -18.06 3.90 16.79
CA PRO A 51 -19.22 4.70 17.22
C PRO A 51 -18.86 6.13 17.63
N ARG A 52 -17.58 6.43 17.89
CA ARG A 52 -17.12 7.75 18.35
C ARG A 52 -16.69 8.68 17.21
N CYS A 53 -15.86 8.18 16.28
CA CYS A 53 -15.31 9.00 15.18
C CYS A 53 -15.77 8.55 13.79
N SER A 54 -16.62 7.53 13.68
CA SER A 54 -17.08 6.93 12.41
C SER A 54 -15.99 6.28 11.53
N HIS A 55 -14.73 6.25 11.97
CA HIS A 55 -13.64 5.57 11.28
C HIS A 55 -13.94 4.08 11.06
N VAL A 56 -13.66 3.56 9.87
CA VAL A 56 -13.90 2.15 9.53
C VAL A 56 -12.89 1.27 10.27
N LEU A 57 -13.37 0.43 11.19
CA LEU A 57 -12.53 -0.48 11.97
C LEU A 57 -12.16 -1.73 11.16
N VAL A 58 -13.16 -2.35 10.52
CA VAL A 58 -13.01 -3.57 9.72
C VAL A 58 -13.99 -3.52 8.56
N LYS A 59 -13.58 -4.01 7.38
CA LYS A 59 -14.43 -4.10 6.19
C LYS A 59 -14.37 -5.52 5.65
N ARG A 60 -15.50 -6.24 5.66
CA ARG A 60 -15.57 -7.62 5.23
C ARG A 60 -15.91 -7.73 3.74
N HIS A 61 -14.98 -8.24 2.94
CA HIS A 61 -15.25 -8.47 1.51
C HIS A 61 -15.98 -9.81 1.27
N ARG A 62 -16.75 -9.89 0.17
CA ARG A 62 -17.38 -11.15 -0.28
C ARG A 62 -16.33 -12.04 -0.93
N TYR A 63 -16.25 -13.30 -0.51
CA TYR A 63 -15.22 -14.28 -0.92
C TYR A 63 -13.79 -13.73 -0.86
N PRO A 64 -13.31 -13.30 0.33
CA PRO A 64 -12.07 -12.52 0.46
C PRO A 64 -10.85 -13.23 -0.13
N ALA A 65 -10.69 -14.54 0.08
CA ALA A 65 -9.55 -15.27 -0.45
C ALA A 65 -9.57 -15.46 -1.97
N GLN A 66 -10.71 -15.87 -2.55
CA GLN A 66 -10.82 -16.09 -4.00
C GLN A 66 -10.64 -14.79 -4.78
N ARG A 67 -11.25 -13.69 -4.31
CA ARG A 67 -11.11 -12.38 -4.95
C ARG A 67 -9.68 -11.86 -4.89
N SER A 68 -9.05 -11.90 -3.71
CA SER A 68 -7.67 -11.44 -3.54
C SER A 68 -6.69 -12.29 -4.37
N MET A 69 -6.91 -13.61 -4.42
CA MET A 69 -6.09 -14.52 -5.22
C MET A 69 -6.24 -14.28 -6.73
N ALA A 70 -7.48 -14.08 -7.22
CA ALA A 70 -7.73 -13.81 -8.63
C ALA A 70 -7.09 -12.49 -9.09
N LEU A 71 -7.20 -11.42 -8.27
CA LEU A 71 -6.56 -10.14 -8.55
C LEU A 71 -5.02 -10.25 -8.50
N ALA A 72 -4.48 -11.00 -7.53
CA ALA A 72 -3.04 -11.20 -7.42
C ALA A 72 -2.48 -11.99 -8.62
N LEU A 73 -3.17 -13.05 -9.07
CA LEU A 73 -2.79 -13.81 -10.26
C LEU A 73 -2.89 -12.97 -11.53
N ALA A 74 -3.98 -12.20 -11.71
CA ALA A 74 -4.13 -11.30 -12.85
C ALA A 74 -3.01 -10.23 -12.87
N SER A 75 -2.68 -9.67 -11.70
CA SER A 75 -1.56 -8.72 -11.56
C SER A 75 -0.22 -9.36 -11.91
N LEU A 76 0.02 -10.60 -11.50
CA LEU A 76 1.26 -11.32 -11.79
C LEU A 76 1.41 -11.59 -13.30
N VAL A 77 0.33 -11.99 -13.96
CA VAL A 77 0.31 -12.16 -15.42
C VAL A 77 0.55 -10.82 -16.12
N ALA A 78 -0.10 -9.74 -15.68
CA ALA A 78 0.10 -8.41 -16.24
C ALA A 78 1.56 -7.92 -16.06
N LEU A 79 2.18 -8.21 -14.91
CA LEU A 79 3.60 -7.92 -14.65
C LEU A 79 4.52 -8.69 -15.60
N ILE A 80 4.28 -9.99 -15.81
CA ILE A 80 5.07 -10.82 -16.73
C ILE A 80 4.97 -10.27 -18.15
N VAL A 81 3.76 -9.92 -18.61
CA VAL A 81 3.55 -9.30 -19.92
C VAL A 81 4.28 -7.97 -20.01
N ALA A 82 4.16 -7.10 -19.01
CA ALA A 82 4.82 -5.79 -18.99
C ALA A 82 6.36 -5.87 -19.06
N VAL A 83 6.96 -6.92 -18.49
CA VAL A 83 8.43 -7.13 -18.49
C VAL A 83 8.92 -7.82 -19.78
N SER A 84 8.05 -8.57 -20.46
CA SER A 84 8.43 -9.42 -21.60
C SER A 84 8.43 -8.70 -22.95
N PHE A 85 7.75 -7.56 -23.08
CA PHE A 85 7.64 -6.80 -24.33
C PHE A 85 8.36 -5.43 -24.23
N PRO A 86 8.72 -4.80 -25.36
CA PRO A 86 9.37 -3.49 -25.37
C PRO A 86 8.45 -2.39 -24.83
N PHE A 87 9.00 -1.53 -23.98
CA PHE A 87 8.26 -0.46 -23.32
C PHE A 87 8.04 0.73 -24.27
N VAL A 88 9.11 1.17 -24.94
CA VAL A 88 9.05 2.23 -25.95
C VAL A 88 9.93 1.85 -27.14
N SER A 89 9.44 2.08 -28.35
CA SER A 89 10.22 2.02 -29.58
C SER A 89 10.34 3.40 -30.19
N PHE A 90 11.57 3.79 -30.53
CA PHE A 90 11.85 5.03 -31.25
C PHE A 90 12.37 4.68 -32.64
N SER A 91 11.87 5.34 -33.67
CA SER A 91 12.44 5.31 -35.02
C SER A 91 12.90 6.72 -35.39
N VAL A 92 14.23 6.89 -35.55
CA VAL A 92 14.81 8.14 -36.07
C VAL A 92 15.64 7.75 -37.29
N SER A 93 15.29 8.27 -38.47
CA SER A 93 16.03 8.04 -39.73
C SER A 93 16.24 6.56 -40.10
N GLY A 94 15.23 5.70 -39.88
CA GLY A 94 15.24 4.29 -40.31
C GLY A 94 15.99 3.32 -39.40
N VAL A 95 16.71 3.79 -38.38
CA VAL A 95 17.32 2.94 -37.34
C VAL A 95 16.45 3.04 -36.08
N GLY A 96 15.71 1.97 -35.80
CA GLY A 96 14.85 1.89 -34.62
C GLY A 96 15.60 1.28 -33.43
N ASN A 97 15.59 1.95 -32.27
CA ASN A 97 16.06 1.35 -31.03
C ASN A 97 14.85 0.98 -30.15
N ARG A 98 14.85 -0.24 -29.62
CA ARG A 98 13.81 -0.74 -28.71
C ARG A 98 14.34 -0.65 -27.28
N ILE A 99 13.59 -0.03 -26.38
CA ILE A 99 13.95 0.02 -24.97
C ILE A 99 13.06 -0.97 -24.22
N ASP A 100 13.66 -2.08 -23.79
CA ASP A 100 13.02 -3.03 -22.88
C ASP A 100 13.19 -2.56 -21.42
N LEU A 101 12.18 -2.84 -20.58
CA LEU A 101 12.23 -2.52 -19.13
C LEU A 101 13.42 -3.19 -18.43
N SER A 102 13.75 -4.42 -18.83
CA SER A 102 14.91 -5.17 -18.31
C SER A 102 16.25 -4.60 -18.80
N GLN A 103 16.31 -4.12 -20.05
CA GLN A 103 17.48 -3.47 -20.62
C GLN A 103 17.73 -2.09 -20.03
N THR A 104 16.71 -1.45 -19.47
CA THR A 104 16.85 -0.17 -18.76
C THR A 104 17.82 -0.31 -17.57
N ALA A 105 17.80 -1.44 -16.87
CA ALA A 105 18.71 -1.67 -15.75
C ALA A 105 20.17 -1.89 -16.21
N THR A 106 20.37 -2.67 -17.28
CA THR A 106 21.72 -2.97 -17.78
C THR A 106 22.37 -1.76 -18.43
N THR A 107 21.60 -0.94 -19.15
CA THR A 107 22.07 0.34 -19.71
C THR A 107 22.46 1.31 -18.61
N LEU A 108 21.68 1.44 -17.53
CA LEU A 108 22.01 2.33 -16.41
C LEU A 108 23.26 1.89 -15.62
N ILE A 109 23.49 0.58 -15.51
CA ILE A 109 24.74 0.02 -14.96
C ILE A 109 25.93 0.39 -15.86
N ALA A 110 25.75 0.34 -17.19
CA ALA A 110 26.78 0.76 -18.14
C ALA A 110 27.09 2.27 -18.04
N PHE A 111 26.11 3.11 -17.66
CA PHE A 111 26.29 4.54 -17.38
C PHE A 111 26.86 4.85 -15.98
N HIS A 112 27.49 3.88 -15.31
CA HIS A 112 28.11 4.04 -13.98
C HIS A 112 27.16 4.45 -12.85
N GLN A 113 25.84 4.22 -12.97
CA GLN A 113 24.85 4.51 -11.93
C GLN A 113 24.14 3.24 -11.40
N PRO A 114 24.89 2.26 -10.82
CA PRO A 114 24.33 0.96 -10.43
C PRO A 114 23.31 1.04 -9.30
N ILE A 115 23.45 2.01 -8.39
CA ILE A 115 22.55 2.18 -7.23
C ILE A 115 21.13 2.48 -7.69
N VAL A 116 20.98 3.40 -8.65
CA VAL A 116 19.67 3.78 -9.21
C VAL A 116 19.06 2.60 -9.98
N ALA A 117 19.87 1.87 -10.74
CA ALA A 117 19.43 0.71 -11.51
C ALA A 117 18.83 -0.38 -10.61
N ILE A 118 19.52 -0.70 -9.52
CA ILE A 118 19.07 -1.69 -8.53
C ILE A 118 17.78 -1.21 -7.85
N ALA A 119 17.72 0.07 -7.45
CA ALA A 119 16.53 0.62 -6.80
C ALA A 119 15.28 0.54 -7.71
N VAL A 120 15.42 0.90 -8.98
CA VAL A 120 14.34 0.84 -9.98
C VAL A 120 13.90 -0.60 -10.22
N MET A 121 14.83 -1.53 -10.47
CA MET A 121 14.48 -2.96 -10.66
C MET A 121 13.82 -3.56 -9.42
N MET A 122 14.34 -3.22 -8.24
CA MET A 122 13.82 -3.74 -7.00
C MET A 122 12.39 -3.25 -6.74
N THR A 123 12.11 -1.96 -6.98
CA THR A 123 10.80 -1.35 -6.70
C THR A 123 9.74 -1.64 -7.75
N ILE A 124 10.13 -1.78 -9.02
CA ILE A 124 9.19 -2.01 -10.13
C ILE A 124 8.88 -3.49 -10.35
N VAL A 125 9.88 -4.36 -10.23
CA VAL A 125 9.73 -5.77 -10.60
C VAL A 125 9.78 -6.66 -9.36
N VAL A 126 10.87 -6.59 -8.59
CA VAL A 126 11.15 -7.59 -7.53
C VAL A 126 10.15 -7.48 -6.37
N LEU A 127 9.97 -6.29 -5.80
CA LEU A 127 9.08 -6.10 -4.63
C LEU A 127 7.62 -6.40 -4.97
N PRO A 128 7.05 -5.92 -6.09
CA PRO A 128 5.68 -6.31 -6.47
C PRO A 128 5.55 -7.79 -6.79
N ALA A 129 6.52 -8.43 -7.46
CA ALA A 129 6.49 -9.87 -7.70
C ALA A 129 6.48 -10.67 -6.39
N VAL A 130 7.38 -10.34 -5.46
CA VAL A 130 7.44 -10.97 -4.13
C VAL A 130 6.14 -10.75 -3.37
N TYR A 131 5.57 -9.55 -3.42
CA TYR A 131 4.27 -9.23 -2.80
C TYR A 131 3.15 -10.09 -3.38
N LEU A 132 3.01 -10.15 -4.71
CA LEU A 132 1.96 -10.90 -5.38
C LEU A 132 2.07 -12.41 -5.14
N VAL A 133 3.29 -12.97 -5.23
CA VAL A 133 3.56 -14.38 -4.93
C VAL A 133 3.22 -14.69 -3.46
N SER A 134 3.59 -13.80 -2.54
CA SER A 134 3.27 -13.94 -1.11
C SER A 134 1.76 -13.97 -0.87
N VAL A 135 1.00 -13.10 -1.54
CA VAL A 135 -0.46 -13.08 -1.46
C VAL A 135 -1.06 -14.37 -2.01
N VAL A 136 -0.65 -14.82 -3.20
CA VAL A 136 -1.12 -16.08 -3.79
C VAL A 136 -0.83 -17.25 -2.86
N TRP A 137 0.38 -17.33 -2.30
CA TRP A 137 0.77 -18.38 -1.35
C TRP A 137 -0.11 -18.40 -0.09
N LEU A 138 -0.34 -17.23 0.53
CA LEU A 138 -1.19 -17.12 1.72
C LEU A 138 -2.64 -17.50 1.41
N GLN A 139 -3.23 -16.96 0.34
CA GLN A 139 -4.62 -17.25 -0.01
C GLN A 139 -4.80 -18.71 -0.41
N PHE A 140 -3.84 -19.31 -1.12
CA PHE A 140 -3.88 -20.72 -1.50
C PHE A 140 -3.90 -21.66 -0.27
N GLY A 141 -3.09 -21.37 0.76
CA GLY A 141 -3.15 -22.09 2.03
C GLY A 141 -4.48 -21.93 2.77
N LEU A 142 -5.06 -20.74 2.72
CA LEU A 142 -6.39 -20.46 3.30
C LEU A 142 -7.52 -21.21 2.56
N LEU A 143 -7.44 -21.34 1.23
CA LEU A 143 -8.41 -22.13 0.44
C LEU A 143 -8.35 -23.62 0.80
N GLN A 144 -7.16 -24.14 1.07
CA GLN A 144 -6.96 -25.54 1.47
C GLN A 144 -7.29 -25.82 2.94
N SER A 145 -7.76 -24.81 3.69
CA SER A 145 -8.02 -24.90 5.13
C SER A 145 -6.81 -25.39 5.94
N ARG A 146 -5.59 -25.22 5.41
CA ARG A 146 -4.33 -25.62 6.04
C ARG A 146 -3.33 -24.46 5.91
N PRO A 147 -3.05 -23.72 6.99
CA PRO A 147 -2.06 -22.65 6.93
C PRO A 147 -0.70 -23.26 6.58
N MET A 148 -0.12 -22.79 5.46
CA MET A 148 1.21 -23.20 5.01
C MET A 148 2.30 -22.74 6.00
N PRO A 149 3.47 -23.41 6.04
CA PRO A 149 4.60 -22.96 6.86
C PRO A 149 4.99 -21.51 6.50
N PHE A 150 5.46 -20.75 7.49
CA PHE A 150 5.86 -19.33 7.39
C PHE A 150 4.74 -18.32 7.06
N SER A 151 3.47 -18.76 6.99
CA SER A 151 2.33 -17.87 6.68
C SER A 151 2.24 -16.64 7.59
N ARG A 152 2.55 -16.79 8.88
CA ARG A 152 2.59 -15.68 9.84
C ARG A 152 3.61 -14.60 9.49
N ASP A 153 4.84 -14.99 9.21
CA ASP A 153 5.91 -14.02 8.96
C ASP A 153 5.73 -13.34 7.59
N ILE A 154 5.23 -14.07 6.60
CA ILE A 154 4.84 -13.52 5.29
C ILE A 154 3.69 -12.52 5.45
N ALA A 155 2.65 -12.86 6.23
CA ALA A 155 1.54 -11.94 6.48
C ALA A 155 1.99 -10.67 7.22
N ARG A 156 2.97 -10.77 8.13
CA ARG A 156 3.57 -9.60 8.79
C ARG A 156 4.38 -8.77 7.80
N SER A 157 5.26 -9.38 7.01
CA SER A 157 6.13 -8.67 6.06
C SER A 157 5.33 -7.93 4.99
N LEU A 158 4.18 -8.48 4.58
CA LEU A 158 3.29 -7.87 3.60
C LEU A 158 2.86 -6.44 3.98
N ALA A 159 2.55 -6.21 5.27
CA ALA A 159 2.18 -4.89 5.78
C ALA A 159 3.32 -3.87 5.67
N HIS A 160 4.58 -4.33 5.80
CA HIS A 160 5.78 -3.49 5.67
C HIS A 160 6.23 -3.30 4.22
N LEU A 161 5.91 -4.23 3.31
CA LEU A 161 6.24 -4.16 1.88
C LEU A 161 5.31 -3.20 1.11
N THR A 162 4.05 -3.08 1.54
CA THR A 162 3.03 -2.29 0.83
C THR A 162 3.47 -0.84 0.53
N PRO A 163 4.07 -0.09 1.46
CA PRO A 163 4.51 1.29 1.20
C PRO A 163 5.71 1.44 0.25
N TRP A 164 6.45 0.36 -0.01
CA TRP A 164 7.66 0.39 -0.85
C TRP A 164 7.36 0.18 -2.33
N MET A 165 6.16 -0.28 -2.67
CA MET A 165 5.74 -0.47 -4.06
C MET A 165 5.25 0.86 -4.63
N MET A 166 5.96 1.40 -5.62
CA MET A 166 5.69 2.69 -6.25
C MET A 166 5.40 2.57 -7.75
N ALA A 167 4.64 1.54 -8.14
CA ALA A 167 4.32 1.29 -9.55
C ALA A 167 3.50 2.43 -10.17
N ASP A 168 2.61 3.03 -9.39
CA ASP A 168 1.82 4.21 -9.74
C ASP A 168 2.70 5.46 -9.99
N VAL A 169 3.65 5.74 -9.09
CA VAL A 169 4.60 6.85 -9.24
C VAL A 169 5.47 6.68 -10.48
N PHE A 170 5.88 5.44 -10.80
CA PHE A 170 6.64 5.16 -12.01
C PHE A 170 5.86 5.50 -13.29
N ILE A 171 4.56 5.20 -13.37
CA ILE A 171 3.73 5.55 -14.54
C ILE A 171 3.72 7.05 -14.75
N ILE A 172 3.49 7.81 -13.68
CA ILE A 172 3.43 9.27 -13.75
C ILE A 172 4.79 9.82 -14.22
N GLY A 173 5.90 9.32 -13.65
CA GLY A 173 7.24 9.71 -14.06
C GLY A 173 7.57 9.37 -15.52
N ALA A 174 7.21 8.16 -15.95
CA ALA A 174 7.40 7.70 -17.32
C ALA A 174 6.60 8.54 -18.32
N LEU A 175 5.34 8.87 -18.00
CA LEU A 175 4.48 9.70 -18.84
C LEU A 175 5.01 11.14 -18.97
N VAL A 176 5.42 11.76 -17.87
CA VAL A 176 6.01 13.11 -17.87
C VAL A 176 7.31 13.13 -18.70
N SER A 177 8.15 12.11 -18.55
CA SER A 177 9.38 11.97 -19.36
C SER A 177 9.06 11.79 -20.85
N LEU A 178 8.09 10.94 -21.18
CA LEU A 178 7.68 10.66 -22.56
C LEU A 178 7.21 11.93 -23.28
N ILE A 179 6.32 12.72 -22.66
CA ILE A 179 5.76 13.91 -23.31
C ILE A 179 6.85 14.96 -23.56
N LYS A 180 7.83 15.06 -22.66
CA LYS A 180 8.99 15.94 -22.84
C LYS A 180 9.84 15.55 -24.06
N VAL A 181 9.94 14.25 -24.37
CA VAL A 181 10.68 13.74 -25.54
C VAL A 181 9.82 13.76 -26.81
N ALA A 182 8.50 13.60 -26.71
CA ALA A 182 7.58 13.58 -27.84
C ALA A 182 7.54 14.90 -28.62
N GLY A 183 7.91 16.03 -27.98
CA GLY A 183 8.10 17.30 -28.68
C GLY A 183 9.30 17.32 -29.65
N MET A 184 10.19 16.32 -29.59
CA MET A 184 11.41 16.23 -30.41
C MET A 184 11.44 15.00 -31.34
N ALA A 185 10.60 13.99 -31.13
CA ALA A 185 10.58 12.75 -31.92
C ALA A 185 9.18 12.11 -31.97
N GLN A 186 8.88 11.32 -33.02
CA GLN A 186 7.69 10.46 -33.05
C GLN A 186 7.91 9.26 -32.12
N ILE A 187 7.07 9.13 -31.10
CA ILE A 187 7.16 8.05 -30.11
C ILE A 187 5.93 7.16 -30.22
N GLU A 188 6.16 5.87 -30.46
CA GLU A 188 5.10 4.86 -30.42
C GLU A 188 5.16 4.11 -29.09
N LEU A 189 4.00 4.05 -28.41
CA LEU A 189 3.84 3.31 -27.16
C LEU A 189 3.67 1.83 -27.45
N GLY A 190 4.56 1.00 -26.91
CA GLY A 190 4.47 -0.45 -27.02
C GLY A 190 3.35 -1.05 -26.17
N ILE A 191 3.06 -2.33 -26.39
CA ILE A 191 2.05 -3.09 -25.63
C ILE A 191 2.36 -3.11 -24.12
N SER A 192 3.65 -3.05 -23.76
CA SER A 192 4.11 -3.08 -22.36
C SER A 192 3.70 -1.86 -21.56
N PHE A 193 3.60 -0.69 -22.17
CA PHE A 193 3.13 0.50 -21.47
C PHE A 193 1.70 0.29 -20.96
N TRP A 194 0.81 -0.19 -21.83
CA TRP A 194 -0.57 -0.50 -21.47
C TRP A 194 -0.67 -1.67 -20.48
N ALA A 195 0.14 -2.71 -20.66
CA ALA A 195 0.21 -3.82 -19.71
C ALA A 195 0.69 -3.37 -18.32
N PHE A 196 1.64 -2.42 -18.26
CA PHE A 196 2.13 -1.84 -17.01
C PHE A 196 1.08 -0.96 -16.33
N CYS A 197 0.33 -0.15 -17.10
CA CYS A 197 -0.81 0.60 -16.59
C CYS A 197 -1.89 -0.32 -16.00
N LEU A 198 -2.23 -1.39 -16.71
CA LEU A 198 -3.14 -2.42 -16.20
C LEU A 198 -2.59 -3.07 -14.93
N PHE A 199 -1.31 -3.42 -14.92
CA PHE A 199 -0.62 -3.98 -13.75
C PHE A 199 -0.70 -3.04 -12.54
N ALA A 200 -0.42 -1.74 -12.68
CA ALA A 200 -0.47 -0.81 -11.56
C ALA A 200 -1.88 -0.69 -10.97
N ILE A 201 -2.91 -0.64 -11.84
CA ILE A 201 -4.32 -0.63 -11.40
C ILE A 201 -4.66 -1.94 -10.68
N LEU A 202 -4.32 -3.10 -11.26
CA LEU A 202 -4.59 -4.40 -10.66
C LEU A 202 -3.83 -4.62 -9.34
N LEU A 203 -2.59 -4.13 -9.24
CA LEU A 203 -1.81 -4.14 -8.01
C LEU A 203 -2.49 -3.31 -6.93
N LEU A 204 -2.93 -2.08 -7.25
CA LEU A 204 -3.68 -1.23 -6.33
C LEU A 204 -4.98 -1.90 -5.87
N MET A 205 -5.74 -2.49 -6.80
CA MET A 205 -6.95 -3.25 -6.47
C MET A 205 -6.63 -4.48 -5.61
N THR A 206 -5.51 -5.15 -5.85
CA THR A 206 -5.04 -6.29 -5.05
C THR A 206 -4.78 -5.84 -3.62
N VAL A 207 -3.98 -4.78 -3.42
CA VAL A 207 -3.67 -4.22 -2.09
C VAL A 207 -4.94 -3.85 -1.33
N GLN A 208 -5.89 -3.16 -1.98
CA GLN A 208 -7.16 -2.77 -1.36
C GLN A 208 -8.12 -3.94 -1.08
N SER A 209 -7.97 -5.06 -1.81
CA SER A 209 -8.80 -6.24 -1.63
C SER A 209 -8.41 -7.10 -0.43
N ILE A 210 -7.17 -6.93 0.08
CA ILE A 210 -6.65 -7.74 1.19
C ILE A 210 -7.30 -7.31 2.49
N ASP A 211 -8.14 -8.19 3.01
CA ASP A 211 -8.83 -8.02 4.28
C ASP A 211 -7.93 -8.53 5.42
N ALA A 212 -7.03 -7.69 5.90
CA ALA A 212 -6.00 -8.07 6.88
C ALA A 212 -6.61 -8.68 8.15
N ASP A 213 -7.72 -8.13 8.64
CA ASP A 213 -8.42 -8.64 9.83
C ASP A 213 -8.89 -10.09 9.61
N TRP A 214 -9.54 -10.37 8.48
CA TRP A 214 -9.99 -11.70 8.13
C TRP A 214 -8.84 -12.68 7.88
N MET A 215 -7.80 -12.22 7.17
CA MET A 215 -6.62 -13.02 6.87
C MET A 215 -5.97 -13.52 8.16
N TRP A 216 -5.70 -12.60 9.09
CA TRP A 216 -5.14 -12.97 10.39
C TRP A 216 -6.09 -13.85 11.22
N PHE A 217 -7.42 -13.64 11.10
CA PHE A 217 -8.43 -14.44 11.82
C PHE A 217 -8.42 -15.89 11.34
N SER A 218 -8.27 -16.09 10.04
CA SER A 218 -8.23 -17.43 9.45
C SER A 218 -6.90 -18.14 9.70
N LEU A 219 -5.78 -17.41 9.84
CA LEU A 219 -4.45 -18.00 10.04
C LEU A 219 -4.20 -18.47 11.48
N GLU A 220 -4.47 -17.62 12.48
CA GLU A 220 -4.13 -17.88 13.89
C GLU A 220 -5.34 -17.81 14.83
N GLY A 221 -6.54 -17.59 14.29
CA GLY A 221 -7.72 -17.30 15.11
C GLY A 221 -7.65 -15.93 15.76
N GLU A 222 -8.46 -15.74 16.80
CA GLU A 222 -8.46 -14.52 17.61
C GLU A 222 -8.35 -14.87 19.09
N PRO A 223 -7.18 -14.63 19.72
CA PRO A 223 -7.03 -14.84 21.15
C PRO A 223 -7.93 -13.86 21.91
N LEU A 224 -8.29 -14.22 23.13
CA LEU A 224 -9.13 -13.37 23.97
C LEU A 224 -8.40 -12.06 24.29
N ALA A 225 -9.14 -10.96 24.32
CA ALA A 225 -8.61 -9.69 24.78
C ALA A 225 -8.16 -9.78 26.25
N PRO A 226 -7.17 -8.95 26.66
CA PRO A 226 -6.67 -8.93 28.03
C PRO A 226 -7.79 -8.75 29.06
N GLU A 227 -7.59 -9.33 30.24
CA GLU A 227 -8.59 -9.28 31.31
C GLU A 227 -8.91 -7.84 31.73
N GLY A 228 -10.18 -7.54 32.02
CA GLY A 228 -10.59 -6.20 32.41
C GLY A 228 -10.62 -5.16 31.29
N THR A 229 -10.48 -5.56 30.02
CA THR A 229 -10.70 -4.65 28.89
C THR A 229 -12.18 -4.29 28.78
N LEU A 230 -12.50 -3.02 28.97
CA LEU A 230 -13.84 -2.45 28.85
C LEU A 230 -14.04 -1.80 27.48
N THR A 231 -15.21 -2.02 26.90
CA THR A 231 -15.69 -1.26 25.73
C THR A 231 -16.20 0.11 26.15
N GLY A 232 -16.23 1.05 25.21
CA GLY A 232 -16.76 2.39 25.49
C GLY A 232 -15.78 3.31 26.23
N THR A 233 -14.50 2.95 26.29
CA THR A 233 -13.43 3.76 26.87
C THR A 233 -12.19 3.66 25.98
N THR A 234 -11.20 4.53 26.21
CA THR A 234 -9.97 4.55 25.41
C THR A 234 -9.03 3.41 25.80
N ALA A 235 -8.34 2.82 24.83
CA ALA A 235 -7.40 1.72 25.05
C ALA A 235 -6.25 2.16 25.96
N ALA A 236 -5.74 3.38 25.74
CA ALA A 236 -4.65 3.97 26.51
C ALA A 236 -4.96 4.14 28.01
N SER A 237 -6.22 4.39 28.38
CA SER A 237 -6.62 4.54 29.79
C SER A 237 -6.58 3.21 30.55
N GLN A 238 -6.70 2.10 29.83
CA GLN A 238 -6.77 0.75 30.39
C GLN A 238 -5.48 -0.06 30.20
N HIS A 239 -4.39 0.61 29.79
CA HIS A 239 -3.10 -0.05 29.53
C HIS A 239 -3.18 -1.15 28.46
N VAL A 240 -4.03 -0.96 27.46
CA VAL A 240 -4.12 -1.82 26.28
C VAL A 240 -3.88 -1.01 25.00
N THR A 241 -3.48 -1.68 23.92
CA THR A 241 -3.33 -1.07 22.59
C THR A 241 -3.79 -2.04 21.51
N GLY A 242 -4.25 -1.49 20.38
CA GLY A 242 -4.48 -2.27 19.17
C GLY A 242 -3.17 -2.50 18.40
N CYS A 243 -2.92 -3.72 17.95
CA CYS A 243 -1.79 -4.00 17.08
C CYS A 243 -1.98 -3.32 15.71
N PRO A 244 -1.00 -2.55 15.19
CA PRO A 244 -1.14 -1.88 13.89
C PRO A 244 -1.20 -2.86 12.71
N THR A 245 -0.60 -4.05 12.83
CA THR A 245 -0.52 -5.03 11.73
C THR A 245 -1.72 -5.98 11.67
N CYS A 246 -2.20 -6.45 12.83
CA CYS A 246 -3.26 -7.47 12.89
C CYS A 246 -4.54 -7.05 13.63
N GLY A 247 -4.59 -5.82 14.15
CA GLY A 247 -5.75 -5.27 14.86
C GLY A 247 -6.00 -5.81 16.27
N LEU A 248 -5.29 -6.85 16.71
CA LEU A 248 -5.54 -7.49 18.01
C LEU A 248 -5.26 -6.54 19.19
N ILE A 249 -6.16 -6.50 20.18
CA ILE A 249 -5.92 -5.79 21.45
C ILE A 249 -4.94 -6.58 22.31
N ASN A 250 -3.89 -5.90 22.76
CA ASN A 250 -2.85 -6.45 23.62
C ASN A 250 -2.63 -5.53 24.83
N ARG A 251 -2.22 -6.10 25.96
CA ARG A 251 -1.85 -5.31 27.15
C ARG A 251 -0.44 -4.75 26.98
N ILE A 252 -0.23 -3.50 27.38
CA ILE A 252 1.06 -2.82 27.44
C ILE A 252 1.32 -2.39 28.88
N GLN A 253 2.44 -2.81 29.45
CA GLN A 253 2.91 -2.40 30.78
C GLN A 253 4.13 -1.48 30.69
N HIS A 254 5.15 -1.87 29.91
CA HIS A 254 6.47 -1.25 29.84
C HIS A 254 6.81 -0.65 28.46
N GLY A 255 5.94 -0.78 27.45
CA GLY A 255 6.08 -0.12 26.15
C GLY A 255 7.06 -0.79 25.17
N LYS A 256 7.44 -2.05 25.42
CA LYS A 256 8.30 -2.89 24.56
C LYS A 256 7.67 -4.23 24.23
N GLU A 257 6.38 -4.38 24.50
CA GLU A 257 5.65 -5.63 24.29
C GLU A 257 5.53 -5.95 22.80
N ARG A 258 5.38 -7.25 22.51
CA ARG A 258 5.09 -7.74 21.17
C ARG A 258 3.67 -8.28 21.14
N CYS A 259 3.02 -8.18 19.98
CA CYS A 259 1.70 -8.75 19.78
C CYS A 259 1.73 -10.26 20.02
N VAL A 260 0.77 -10.79 20.79
CA VAL A 260 0.68 -12.24 21.04
C VAL A 260 0.33 -13.03 19.77
N ARG A 261 -0.35 -12.40 18.82
CA ARG A 261 -0.76 -12.98 17.54
C ARG A 261 0.28 -12.76 16.46
N CYS A 262 0.52 -11.53 16.02
CA CYS A 262 1.46 -11.32 14.93
C CYS A 262 2.90 -11.03 15.38
N HIS A 263 3.27 -10.96 16.67
CA HIS A 263 4.60 -10.53 17.17
C HIS A 263 5.14 -9.17 16.70
N GLU A 264 4.30 -8.30 16.12
CA GLU A 264 4.66 -6.91 15.84
C GLU A 264 5.00 -6.15 17.13
N LYS A 265 5.93 -5.20 17.07
CA LYS A 265 6.27 -4.33 18.21
C LYS A 265 5.09 -3.41 18.53
N LEU A 266 4.61 -3.46 19.76
CA LEU A 266 3.49 -2.66 20.23
C LEU A 266 3.99 -1.38 20.88
N HIS A 267 3.25 -0.30 20.68
CA HIS A 267 3.50 0.99 21.30
C HIS A 267 2.16 1.61 21.74
N LYS A 268 2.14 2.33 22.87
CA LYS A 268 0.94 3.05 23.32
C LYS A 268 0.65 4.26 22.43
N ARG A 269 1.70 5.00 22.12
CA ARG A 269 1.78 6.01 21.05
C ARG A 269 3.14 5.86 20.39
N LEU A 270 3.26 6.15 19.09
CA LEU A 270 4.58 6.16 18.45
C LEU A 270 5.49 7.13 19.20
N PRO A 271 6.66 6.69 19.68
CA PRO A 271 7.56 7.54 20.45
C PRO A 271 8.05 8.69 19.58
N HIS A 272 8.05 9.90 20.14
CA HIS A 272 8.50 11.14 19.48
C HIS A 272 7.78 11.43 18.14
N SER A 273 6.51 11.02 17.99
CA SER A 273 5.79 11.17 16.71
C SER A 273 5.83 12.58 16.15
N LEU A 274 5.51 13.59 16.97
CA LEU A 274 5.56 15.00 16.56
C LEU A 274 6.96 15.43 16.11
N GLN A 275 7.99 15.09 16.88
CA GLN A 275 9.38 15.44 16.54
C GLN A 275 9.82 14.75 15.24
N ARG A 276 9.48 13.48 15.04
CA ARG A 276 9.78 12.75 13.81
C ARG A 276 9.05 13.34 12.61
N THR A 277 7.77 13.68 12.76
CA THR A 277 6.98 14.32 11.71
C THR A 277 7.57 15.67 11.33
N TRP A 278 7.90 16.52 12.31
CA TRP A 278 8.55 17.80 12.05
C TRP A 278 9.93 17.63 11.41
N ALA A 279 10.77 16.72 11.92
CA ALA A 279 12.09 16.47 11.36
C ALA A 279 12.03 16.02 9.89
N LEU A 280 11.11 15.10 9.56
CA LEU A 280 10.88 14.65 8.19
C LEU A 280 10.32 15.76 7.30
N LEU A 281 9.40 16.57 7.81
CA LEU A 281 8.81 17.68 7.06
C LEU A 281 9.84 18.78 6.77
N PHE A 282 10.68 19.12 7.76
CA PHE A 282 11.79 20.06 7.56
C PHE A 282 12.80 19.52 6.54
N ALA A 283 13.23 18.26 6.67
CA ALA A 283 14.14 17.64 5.72
C ALA A 283 13.56 17.63 4.30
N ALA A 284 12.29 17.25 4.14
CA ALA A 284 11.59 17.27 2.86
C ALA A 284 11.50 18.69 2.29
N SER A 285 11.19 19.70 3.11
CA SER A 285 11.10 21.09 2.69
C SER A 285 12.46 21.63 2.20
N ILE A 286 13.55 21.28 2.90
CA ILE A 286 14.92 21.64 2.48
C ILE A 286 15.28 20.96 1.16
N MET A 287 14.94 19.69 0.97
CA MET A 287 15.22 18.94 -0.27
C MET A 287 14.30 19.34 -1.44
N TYR A 288 13.12 19.88 -1.17
CA TYR A 288 12.19 20.33 -2.20
C TYR A 288 12.74 21.52 -3.00
N ILE A 289 13.45 22.43 -2.34
CA ILE A 289 14.09 23.59 -2.96
C ILE A 289 15.08 23.16 -4.06
N PRO A 290 16.16 22.39 -3.79
CA PRO A 290 17.10 21.99 -4.82
C PRO A 290 16.46 21.11 -5.89
N ALA A 291 15.49 20.26 -5.54
CA ALA A 291 14.78 19.44 -6.52
C ALA A 291 14.05 20.29 -7.59
N ASN A 292 13.54 21.47 -7.23
CA ASN A 292 12.84 22.36 -8.16
C ASN A 292 13.76 23.42 -8.80
N LEU A 293 14.82 23.86 -8.11
CA LEU A 293 15.73 24.89 -8.60
C LEU A 293 16.85 24.34 -9.49
N TYR A 294 17.42 23.18 -9.16
CA TYR A 294 18.49 22.62 -9.98
C TYR A 294 17.91 21.92 -11.23
N PRO A 295 18.56 22.08 -12.39
CA PRO A 295 18.14 21.40 -13.59
C PRO A 295 18.32 19.89 -13.44
N ILE A 296 17.22 19.16 -13.66
CA ILE A 296 17.24 17.69 -13.70
C ILE A 296 17.96 17.20 -14.96
N MET A 297 17.84 17.95 -16.06
CA MET A 297 18.42 17.59 -17.34
C MET A 297 18.82 18.86 -18.11
N THR A 298 19.99 18.83 -18.73
CA THR A 298 20.44 19.84 -19.69
C THR A 298 20.36 19.24 -21.09
N THR A 299 19.65 19.90 -22.00
CA THR A 299 19.53 19.47 -23.40
C THR A 299 20.26 20.49 -24.26
N THR A 300 21.28 20.04 -24.99
CA THR A 300 22.06 20.88 -25.90
C THR A 300 21.54 20.69 -27.32
N SER A 301 20.93 21.73 -27.89
CA SER A 301 20.51 21.76 -29.30
C SER A 301 21.18 22.94 -30.00
N LEU A 302 21.86 22.67 -31.13
CA LEU A 302 22.57 23.66 -31.95
C LEU A 302 23.43 24.66 -31.13
N GLY A 303 24.22 24.16 -30.18
CA GLY A 303 25.13 25.00 -29.37
C GLY A 303 24.47 25.83 -28.26
N SER A 304 23.14 25.76 -28.12
CA SER A 304 22.40 26.38 -27.01
C SER A 304 22.02 25.32 -25.96
N SER A 305 22.39 25.57 -24.71
CA SER A 305 22.11 24.68 -23.57
C SER A 305 20.88 25.19 -22.83
N ALA A 306 19.76 24.47 -22.91
CA ALA A 306 18.56 24.80 -22.15
C ALA A 306 18.49 23.90 -20.89
N PRO A 307 18.71 24.45 -19.67
CA PRO A 307 18.48 23.72 -18.44
C PRO A 307 16.97 23.55 -18.22
N SER A 308 16.54 22.32 -17.95
CA SER A 308 15.13 22.02 -17.67
C SER A 308 14.92 21.71 -16.19
N THR A 309 14.22 22.60 -15.49
CA THR A 309 13.76 22.42 -14.10
C THR A 309 12.40 21.72 -14.09
N ILE A 310 11.94 21.22 -12.92
CA ILE A 310 10.61 20.61 -12.78
C ILE A 310 9.52 21.61 -13.18
N VAL A 311 9.57 22.82 -12.63
CA VAL A 311 8.61 23.91 -12.94
C VAL A 311 8.70 24.32 -14.41
N GLY A 312 9.92 24.41 -14.96
CA GLY A 312 10.12 24.67 -16.39
C GLY A 312 9.48 23.61 -17.27
N GLY A 313 9.56 22.33 -16.87
CA GLY A 313 8.88 21.22 -17.54
C GLY A 313 7.36 21.36 -17.55
N VAL A 314 6.74 21.73 -16.42
CA VAL A 314 5.29 21.98 -16.33
C VAL A 314 4.86 23.12 -17.24
N VAL A 315 5.59 24.24 -17.24
CA VAL A 315 5.30 25.39 -18.11
C VAL A 315 5.40 25.00 -19.59
N GLN A 316 6.41 24.22 -19.95
CA GLN A 316 6.59 23.72 -21.32
C GLN A 316 5.44 22.78 -21.74
N LEU A 317 4.98 21.91 -20.85
CA LEU A 317 3.82 21.03 -21.09
C LEU A 317 2.54 21.82 -21.34
N ILE A 318 2.30 22.88 -20.57
CA ILE A 318 1.15 23.79 -20.77
C ILE A 318 1.24 24.46 -22.15
N GLN A 319 2.43 24.93 -22.53
CA GLN A 319 2.66 25.55 -23.84
C GLN A 319 2.48 24.59 -25.02
N MET A 320 2.79 23.30 -24.83
CA MET A 320 2.57 22.24 -25.82
C MET A 320 1.11 21.75 -25.88
N GLY A 321 0.19 22.32 -25.08
CA GLY A 321 -1.23 22.00 -25.10
C GLY A 321 -1.62 20.71 -24.37
N SER A 322 -0.69 20.05 -23.65
CA SER A 322 -0.93 18.81 -22.92
C SER A 322 -1.46 19.07 -21.49
N TRP A 323 -2.60 19.75 -21.38
CA TRP A 323 -3.25 20.10 -20.11
C TRP A 323 -3.54 18.93 -19.15
N PRO A 324 -3.93 17.71 -19.60
CA PRO A 324 -4.28 16.61 -18.68
C PRO A 324 -3.13 16.04 -17.84
N VAL A 325 -1.88 16.35 -18.21
CA VAL A 325 -0.68 15.86 -17.51
C VAL A 325 0.03 16.98 -16.74
N ALA A 326 -0.27 18.23 -17.09
CA ALA A 326 0.28 19.40 -16.40
C ALA A 326 -0.53 19.83 -15.16
N ALA A 327 -1.78 19.37 -15.03
CA ALA A 327 -2.70 19.64 -13.92
C ALA A 327 -2.68 18.50 -12.88
#